data_AF-A0A7W0RMU1-F1
#
_entry.id   AF-A0A7W0RMU1-F1
#
_cell.length_a   1.000
_cell.length_b   1.000
_cell.length_c   1.000
_cell.angle_alpha   90.00
_cell.angle_beta   90.00
_cell.angle_gamma   90.00
#
_symmetry.space_group_name_H-M   'P 1'
#
loop_
_entity.id
_entity.type
_entity.pdbx_description
1 polymer ?
#
loop_
_entity_poly.entity_id
_entity_poly.type
_entity_poly.pdbx_seq_one_letter_code
_entity_poly.pdbx_strand_id
1 'polypeptide(L)'
;MTQGSGDQRSEPVAGDVSRRSPSSRKRLWSIFKWSLTLLVLAFVAVRAKRLWDEGTAGGVELHAGWLVLSGLLYALGWLPSAWYYKAILSRMGDEIAWRPILRAYYCGLLGKYVPGKALVPIIRGRMVAAAGGRFRAGALAVVYDSVVFMGVGVEVSVALLAFLIPKDLEKAPKLFRLFAEHPWGQWVLDHPIVLPISVLIVVVASLPVVGRLFAFVAAKLAPVGDDQTLTRRIDASLIGQGFLVFSAAWFVHGLSLWAVLRGVGANAALSDLPTWTACIALPMTAGFIALFAPGGVGVREGVLIEVLKAQPGIDPRQAVAAAFALRLVGLLTEVLVAVVLYYGLAPRPDRGANVSSEV
;
A
#
# COMPACT_ATOMS: atom_id res chain seq x y z
N MET A 1 -79.71 -26.59 -14.74
CA MET A 1 -79.06 -26.48 -13.41
C MET A 1 -78.18 -27.71 -13.25
N THR A 2 -76.89 -27.56 -13.54
CA THR A 2 -75.88 -28.62 -13.46
C THR A 2 -74.58 -27.98 -12.97
N GLN A 3 -74.28 -28.17 -11.68
CA GLN A 3 -72.97 -28.06 -11.05
C GLN A 3 -72.45 -29.50 -10.89
N GLY A 4 -71.18 -29.87 -10.97
CA GLY A 4 -69.93 -29.23 -11.35
C GLY A 4 -68.90 -30.35 -11.34
N SER A 5 -68.22 -30.60 -12.47
CA SER A 5 -67.15 -31.58 -12.60
C SER A 5 -65.80 -30.86 -12.54
N GLY A 6 -64.85 -31.45 -11.82
CA GLY A 6 -63.53 -30.89 -11.58
C GLY A 6 -62.73 -30.61 -12.85
N ASP A 7 -61.91 -29.56 -12.77
CA ASP A 7 -60.84 -29.32 -13.72
C ASP A 7 -59.56 -28.96 -12.96
N GLN A 8 -58.52 -29.74 -13.21
CA GLN A 8 -57.21 -29.67 -12.59
C GLN A 8 -56.46 -28.45 -13.13
N ARG A 9 -56.20 -27.45 -12.29
CA ARG A 9 -55.25 -26.37 -12.62
C ARG A 9 -53.87 -26.77 -12.15
N SER A 10 -53.03 -27.08 -13.13
CA SER A 10 -51.59 -27.29 -13.06
C SER A 10 -50.86 -26.13 -12.39
N GLU A 11 -49.93 -26.47 -11.48
CA GLU A 11 -48.98 -25.53 -10.89
C GLU A 11 -48.00 -25.02 -11.96
N PRO A 12 -47.59 -23.73 -11.93
CA PRO A 12 -46.55 -23.24 -12.81
C PRO A 12 -45.19 -23.77 -12.34
N VAL A 13 -44.60 -24.59 -13.21
CA VAL A 13 -43.23 -25.11 -13.19
C VAL A 13 -42.22 -24.00 -12.86
N ALA A 14 -41.30 -24.34 -11.96
CA ALA A 14 -40.14 -23.54 -11.55
C ALA A 14 -39.44 -22.89 -12.76
N GLY A 15 -39.61 -21.57 -12.87
CA GLY A 15 -38.93 -20.74 -13.87
C GLY A 15 -37.43 -20.73 -13.62
N ASP A 16 -36.72 -21.28 -14.60
CA ASP A 16 -35.29 -21.15 -14.90
C ASP A 16 -34.63 -19.94 -14.22
N VAL A 17 -33.77 -20.23 -13.22
CA VAL A 17 -32.79 -19.26 -12.70
C VAL A 17 -31.78 -19.02 -13.81
N SER A 18 -32.17 -18.15 -14.74
CA SER A 18 -31.30 -17.68 -15.82
C SER A 18 -29.98 -17.24 -15.22
N ARG A 19 -28.94 -18.06 -15.46
CA ARG A 19 -27.55 -17.72 -15.16
C ARG A 19 -27.24 -16.46 -15.96
N ARG A 20 -27.43 -15.29 -15.36
CA ARG A 20 -27.04 -14.01 -15.96
C ARG A 20 -25.55 -14.11 -16.27
N SER A 21 -25.22 -14.32 -17.53
CA SER A 21 -23.84 -14.28 -18.01
C SER A 21 -23.26 -12.93 -17.57
N PRO A 22 -22.03 -12.88 -17.06
CA PRO A 22 -21.43 -11.61 -16.69
C PRO A 22 -21.44 -10.72 -17.93
N SER A 23 -22.14 -9.57 -17.86
CA SER A 23 -22.29 -8.62 -18.95
C SER A 23 -20.96 -8.46 -19.69
N SER A 24 -20.93 -8.53 -21.02
CA SER A 24 -19.71 -8.54 -21.83
C SER A 24 -18.71 -7.43 -21.44
N ARG A 25 -19.21 -6.30 -20.96
CA ARG A 25 -18.43 -5.19 -20.38
C ARG A 25 -17.61 -5.55 -19.13
N LYS A 26 -18.14 -6.37 -18.22
CA LYS A 26 -17.44 -6.89 -17.03
C LYS A 26 -16.37 -7.91 -17.40
N ARG A 27 -16.64 -8.76 -18.40
CA ARG A 27 -15.67 -9.74 -18.91
C ARG A 27 -14.53 -9.04 -19.65
N LEU A 28 -14.85 -8.07 -20.51
CA LEU A 28 -13.88 -7.24 -21.23
C LEU A 28 -13.01 -6.42 -20.25
N TRP A 29 -13.61 -5.86 -19.21
CA TRP A 29 -12.89 -5.15 -18.14
C TRP A 29 -11.97 -6.07 -17.33
N SER A 30 -12.40 -7.31 -17.07
CA SER A 30 -11.56 -8.32 -16.42
C SER A 30 -10.39 -8.76 -17.31
N ILE A 31 -10.63 -8.96 -18.60
CA ILE A 31 -9.59 -9.29 -19.59
C ILE A 31 -8.58 -8.15 -19.69
N PHE A 32 -9.03 -6.91 -19.83
CA PHE A 32 -8.18 -5.72 -19.86
C PHE A 32 -7.32 -5.57 -18.59
N LYS A 33 -7.89 -5.88 -17.42
CA LYS A 33 -7.19 -5.84 -16.14
C LYS A 33 -6.06 -6.86 -16.04
N TRP A 34 -6.35 -8.11 -16.41
CA TRP A 34 -5.34 -9.18 -16.39
C TRP A 34 -4.33 -9.03 -17.51
N SER A 35 -4.75 -8.53 -18.69
CA SER A 35 -3.83 -8.21 -19.78
C SER A 35 -2.89 -7.07 -19.41
N LEU A 36 -3.35 -6.04 -18.70
CA LEU A 36 -2.48 -4.97 -18.21
C LEU A 36 -1.47 -5.48 -17.18
N THR A 37 -1.90 -6.38 -16.28
CA THR A 37 -1.01 -7.02 -15.29
C THR A 37 0.03 -7.90 -15.98
N LEU A 38 -0.39 -8.72 -16.95
CA LEU A 38 0.50 -9.56 -17.76
C LEU A 38 1.42 -8.72 -18.64
N LEU A 39 0.94 -7.60 -19.20
CA LEU A 39 1.72 -6.68 -20.01
C LEU A 39 2.81 -6.02 -19.17
N VAL A 40 2.52 -5.71 -17.91
CA VAL A 40 3.53 -5.20 -16.97
C VAL A 40 4.54 -6.27 -16.64
N LEU A 41 4.10 -7.47 -16.25
CA LEU A 41 5.02 -8.56 -15.94
C LEU A 41 5.88 -8.91 -17.16
N ALA A 42 5.29 -8.91 -18.35
CA ALA A 42 5.98 -9.08 -19.62
C ALA A 42 6.91 -7.92 -19.92
N PHE A 43 6.53 -6.66 -19.66
CA PHE A 43 7.40 -5.50 -19.85
C PHE A 43 8.60 -5.56 -18.91
N VAL A 44 8.40 -5.90 -17.64
CA VAL A 44 9.46 -6.11 -16.65
C VAL A 44 10.35 -7.27 -17.07
N ALA A 45 9.78 -8.41 -17.47
CA ALA A 45 10.52 -9.58 -17.90
C ALA A 45 11.31 -9.31 -19.20
N VAL A 46 10.72 -8.61 -20.17
CA VAL A 46 11.35 -8.22 -21.44
C VAL A 46 12.43 -7.18 -21.20
N ARG A 47 12.23 -6.21 -20.30
CA ARG A 47 13.27 -5.22 -19.96
C ARG A 47 14.39 -5.85 -19.15
N ALA A 48 14.09 -6.72 -18.20
CA ALA A 48 15.09 -7.49 -17.45
C ALA A 48 15.89 -8.40 -18.39
N LYS A 49 15.22 -9.09 -19.31
CA LYS A 49 15.85 -9.90 -20.34
C LYS A 49 16.67 -9.05 -21.30
N ARG A 50 16.18 -7.88 -21.71
CA ARG A 50 16.93 -6.97 -22.59
C ARG A 50 18.16 -6.37 -21.90
N LEU A 51 18.08 -6.03 -20.61
CA LEU A 51 19.22 -5.64 -19.77
C LEU A 51 20.27 -6.76 -19.64
N TRP A 52 19.80 -8.01 -19.62
CA TRP A 52 20.64 -9.21 -19.61
C TRP A 52 21.30 -9.47 -20.98
N ASP A 53 20.50 -9.40 -22.06
CA ASP A 53 20.90 -9.67 -23.44
C ASP A 53 21.78 -8.54 -24.02
N GLU A 54 21.59 -7.28 -23.61
CA GLU A 54 22.44 -6.13 -23.99
C GLU A 54 23.83 -6.17 -23.30
N GLY A 55 24.15 -7.21 -22.51
CA GLY A 55 25.41 -7.34 -21.79
C GLY A 55 25.58 -6.33 -20.65
N THR A 56 24.59 -5.47 -20.41
CA THR A 56 24.58 -4.45 -19.35
C THR A 56 24.45 -5.03 -17.94
N ALA A 57 24.03 -6.29 -17.80
CA ALA A 57 24.15 -7.04 -16.54
C ALA A 57 25.62 -7.40 -16.20
N GLY A 58 26.53 -7.36 -17.18
CA GLY A 58 27.96 -7.67 -17.03
C GLY A 58 28.79 -6.67 -16.22
N GLY A 59 28.17 -5.86 -15.35
CA GLY A 59 28.87 -4.87 -14.52
C GLY A 59 28.10 -4.38 -13.29
N VAL A 60 26.92 -4.92 -13.00
CA VAL A 60 26.19 -4.60 -11.75
C VAL A 60 26.43 -5.74 -10.78
N GLU A 61 27.30 -5.50 -9.80
CA GLU A 61 27.53 -6.46 -8.72
C GLU A 61 26.26 -6.62 -7.87
N LEU A 62 25.74 -7.85 -7.79
CA LEU A 62 24.60 -8.18 -6.95
C LEU A 62 25.07 -8.76 -5.63
N HIS A 63 24.85 -8.01 -4.56
CA HIS A 63 25.22 -8.40 -3.22
C HIS A 63 23.99 -8.91 -2.44
N ALA A 64 23.81 -10.24 -2.45
CA ALA A 64 22.61 -10.88 -1.88
C ALA A 64 22.35 -10.53 -0.41
N GLY A 65 23.39 -10.36 0.42
CA GLY A 65 23.25 -9.99 1.83
C GLY A 65 22.53 -8.65 2.03
N TRP A 66 22.82 -7.66 1.17
CA TRP A 66 22.14 -6.36 1.19
C TRP A 66 20.68 -6.47 0.72
N LEU A 67 20.38 -7.33 -0.24
CA LEU A 67 19.01 -7.57 -0.70
C LEU A 67 18.16 -8.29 0.36
N VAL A 68 18.75 -9.22 1.11
CA VAL A 68 18.09 -9.86 2.28
C VAL A 68 17.83 -8.82 3.37
N LEU A 69 18.81 -7.99 3.69
CA LEU A 69 18.63 -6.89 4.66
C LEU A 69 17.52 -5.93 4.21
N SER A 70 17.47 -5.59 2.92
CA SER A 70 16.38 -4.79 2.35
C SER A 70 15.01 -5.45 2.59
N GLY A 71 14.89 -6.76 2.36
CA GLY A 71 13.65 -7.50 2.62
C GLY A 71 13.23 -7.46 4.10
N LEU A 72 14.18 -7.65 5.01
CA LEU A 72 13.92 -7.54 6.46
C LEU A 72 13.45 -6.14 6.84
N LEU A 73 14.16 -5.09 6.40
CA LEU A 73 13.79 -3.70 6.64
C LEU A 73 12.43 -3.36 6.02
N TYR A 74 12.15 -3.86 4.82
CA TYR A 74 10.86 -3.71 4.16
C TYR A 74 9.73 -4.33 4.99
N ALA A 75 9.92 -5.56 5.49
CA ALA A 75 8.94 -6.21 6.36
C ALA A 75 8.74 -5.40 7.64
N LEU A 76 9.82 -4.95 8.30
CA LEU A 76 9.77 -4.14 9.51
C LEU A 76 9.06 -2.79 9.29
N GLY A 77 9.27 -2.17 8.13
CA GLY A 77 8.62 -0.91 7.75
C GLY A 77 7.08 -0.98 7.74
N TRP A 78 6.51 -2.17 7.57
CA TRP A 78 5.06 -2.37 7.64
C TRP A 78 4.49 -2.60 9.05
N LEU A 79 5.34 -2.86 10.06
CA LEU A 79 4.88 -3.10 11.44
C LEU A 79 4.13 -1.90 12.05
N PRO A 80 4.58 -0.64 11.90
CA PRO A 80 3.81 0.53 12.35
C PRO A 80 2.39 0.57 11.80
N SER A 81 2.20 0.13 10.55
CA SER A 81 0.88 0.11 9.90
C SER A 81 0.03 -1.06 10.36
N ALA A 82 0.62 -2.22 10.68
CA ALA A 82 -0.09 -3.28 11.40
C ALA A 82 -0.56 -2.81 12.80
N TRP A 83 0.26 -2.01 13.49
CA TRP A 83 -0.10 -1.40 14.79
C TRP A 83 -1.23 -0.42 14.66
N TYR A 84 -1.11 0.50 13.72
CA TYR A 84 -2.15 1.49 13.47
C TYR A 84 -3.47 0.83 13.07
N TYR A 85 -3.42 -0.21 12.23
CA TYR A 85 -4.58 -0.99 11.84
C TYR A 85 -5.31 -1.64 13.03
N LYS A 86 -4.59 -2.23 13.99
CA LYS A 86 -5.21 -2.70 15.24
C LYS A 86 -5.74 -1.56 16.09
N ALA A 87 -5.00 -0.47 16.24
CA ALA A 87 -5.41 0.66 17.05
C ALA A 87 -6.76 1.21 16.56
N ILE A 88 -6.95 1.32 15.23
CA ILE A 88 -8.23 1.67 14.62
C ILE A 88 -9.33 0.67 15.00
N LEU A 89 -9.05 -0.64 14.88
CA LEU A 89 -10.03 -1.69 15.20
C LEU A 89 -10.46 -1.66 16.68
N SER A 90 -9.51 -1.54 17.61
CA SER A 90 -9.81 -1.37 19.04
C SER A 90 -10.65 -0.11 19.29
N ARG A 91 -10.39 1.01 18.58
CA ARG A 91 -11.24 2.21 18.68
C ARG A 91 -12.65 2.01 18.13
N MET A 92 -12.81 1.16 17.11
CA MET A 92 -14.13 0.77 16.61
C MET A 92 -14.85 -0.22 17.54
N GLY A 93 -14.16 -0.79 18.53
CA GLY A 93 -14.69 -1.76 19.49
C GLY A 93 -14.34 -3.22 19.18
N ASP A 94 -13.49 -3.48 18.19
CA ASP A 94 -13.04 -4.83 17.82
C ASP A 94 -11.67 -5.13 18.46
N GLU A 95 -11.67 -5.84 19.59
CA GLU A 95 -10.44 -6.24 20.28
C GLU A 95 -9.86 -7.53 19.71
N ILE A 96 -8.92 -7.40 18.75
CA ILE A 96 -8.29 -8.53 18.07
C ILE A 96 -6.86 -8.74 18.59
N ALA A 97 -6.51 -10.00 18.84
CA ALA A 97 -5.15 -10.37 19.22
C ALA A 97 -4.11 -9.99 18.14
N TRP A 98 -2.85 -9.87 18.54
CA TRP A 98 -1.78 -9.38 17.66
C TRP A 98 -1.50 -10.31 16.47
N ARG A 99 -1.60 -11.62 16.68
CA ARG A 99 -1.31 -12.63 15.65
C ARG A 99 -2.31 -12.57 14.47
N PRO A 100 -3.64 -12.59 14.69
CA PRO A 100 -4.58 -12.39 13.58
C PRO A 100 -4.43 -11.04 12.87
N ILE A 101 -4.07 -9.98 13.59
CA ILE A 101 -3.81 -8.66 12.99
C ILE A 101 -2.62 -8.73 12.03
N LEU A 102 -1.47 -9.23 12.48
CA LEU A 102 -0.28 -9.36 11.63
C LEU A 102 -0.59 -10.22 10.41
N ARG A 103 -1.27 -11.37 10.61
CA ARG A 103 -1.67 -12.26 9.52
C ARG A 103 -2.59 -11.55 8.53
N ALA A 104 -3.65 -10.88 9.00
CA ALA A 104 -4.55 -10.11 8.15
C ALA A 104 -3.79 -9.02 7.39
N TYR A 105 -2.92 -8.28 8.08
CA TYR A 105 -2.20 -7.14 7.54
C TYR A 105 -1.27 -7.54 6.40
N TYR A 106 -0.36 -8.50 6.63
CA TYR A 106 0.63 -8.95 5.64
C TYR A 106 0.01 -9.79 4.53
N CYS A 107 -0.92 -10.71 4.81
CA CYS A 107 -1.65 -11.42 3.74
C CYS A 107 -2.45 -10.43 2.87
N GLY A 108 -2.99 -9.38 3.48
CA GLY A 108 -3.68 -8.31 2.79
C GLY A 108 -2.80 -7.50 1.82
N LEU A 109 -1.47 -7.41 2.06
CA LEU A 109 -0.56 -6.69 1.16
C LEU A 109 -0.57 -7.26 -0.26
N LEU A 110 -0.76 -8.59 -0.39
CA LEU A 110 -0.85 -9.25 -1.69
C LEU A 110 -2.09 -8.81 -2.50
N GLY A 111 -3.12 -8.27 -1.82
CA GLY A 111 -4.31 -7.75 -2.48
C GLY A 111 -4.03 -6.56 -3.40
N LYS A 112 -2.92 -5.83 -3.23
CA LYS A 112 -2.59 -4.63 -4.03
C LYS A 112 -2.14 -4.94 -5.45
N TYR A 113 -1.73 -6.18 -5.72
CA TYR A 113 -1.30 -6.65 -7.04
C TYR A 113 -2.48 -7.08 -7.92
N VAL A 114 -3.65 -7.30 -7.32
CA VAL A 114 -4.84 -7.71 -8.07
C VAL A 114 -5.62 -6.48 -8.54
N PRO A 115 -5.98 -6.40 -9.83
CA PRO A 115 -6.69 -5.25 -10.37
C PRO A 115 -8.08 -5.03 -9.77
N GLY A 116 -8.22 -3.97 -8.97
CA GLY A 116 -9.52 -3.57 -8.43
C GLY A 116 -9.53 -2.76 -7.14
N LYS A 117 -8.38 -2.47 -6.51
CA LYS A 117 -8.17 -1.74 -5.23
C LYS A 117 -9.02 -2.21 -4.01
N ALA A 118 -10.00 -3.07 -4.21
CA ALA A 118 -10.92 -3.58 -3.19
C ALA A 118 -10.44 -4.90 -2.56
N LEU A 119 -9.44 -5.58 -3.13
CA LEU A 119 -9.05 -6.89 -2.62
C LEU A 119 -8.35 -6.80 -1.26
N VAL A 120 -7.54 -5.76 -1.03
CA VAL A 120 -6.90 -5.51 0.28
C VAL A 120 -7.95 -5.39 1.40
N PRO A 121 -8.97 -4.50 1.32
CA PRO A 121 -10.00 -4.42 2.36
C PRO A 121 -10.84 -5.69 2.47
N ILE A 122 -11.09 -6.43 1.38
CA ILE A 122 -11.82 -7.71 1.44
C ILE A 122 -11.02 -8.77 2.19
N ILE A 123 -9.72 -8.94 1.88
CA ILE A 123 -8.86 -9.92 2.55
C ILE A 123 -8.77 -9.60 4.04
N ARG A 124 -8.39 -8.35 4.38
CA ARG A 124 -8.23 -7.92 5.77
C ARG A 124 -9.55 -7.99 6.54
N GLY A 125 -10.64 -7.53 5.95
CA GLY A 125 -11.97 -7.61 6.55
C GLY A 125 -12.41 -9.04 6.84
N ARG A 126 -12.21 -9.97 5.89
CA ARG A 126 -12.57 -11.40 6.10
C ARG A 126 -11.71 -12.06 7.18
N MET A 127 -10.42 -11.74 7.23
CA MET A 127 -9.51 -12.31 8.23
C MET A 127 -9.77 -11.74 9.63
N VAL A 128 -10.16 -10.46 9.73
CA VAL A 128 -10.65 -9.87 10.98
C VAL A 128 -11.97 -10.53 11.41
N ALA A 129 -12.90 -10.74 10.47
CA ALA A 129 -14.16 -11.42 10.77
C ALA A 129 -13.95 -12.86 11.26
N ALA A 130 -13.03 -13.60 10.64
CA ALA A 130 -12.65 -14.94 11.07
C ALA A 130 -11.93 -14.96 12.43
N ALA A 131 -11.44 -13.81 12.92
CA ALA A 131 -10.80 -13.66 14.22
C ALA A 131 -11.74 -13.09 15.30
N GLY A 132 -13.05 -13.03 15.03
CA GLY A 132 -14.07 -12.54 15.97
C GLY A 132 -14.42 -11.05 15.85
N GLY A 133 -13.80 -10.30 14.92
CA GLY A 133 -14.14 -8.90 14.65
C GLY A 133 -15.24 -8.73 13.61
N ARG A 134 -15.52 -7.49 13.21
CA ARG A 134 -16.48 -7.19 12.14
C ARG A 134 -15.76 -6.99 10.81
N PHE A 135 -16.30 -7.62 9.76
CA PHE A 135 -15.80 -7.47 8.38
C PHE A 135 -15.67 -6.00 7.96
N ARG A 136 -16.70 -5.20 8.25
CA ARG A 136 -16.75 -3.78 7.85
C ARG A 136 -15.72 -2.93 8.59
N ALA A 137 -15.53 -3.15 9.90
CA ALA A 137 -14.50 -2.48 10.67
C ALA A 137 -13.10 -2.79 10.09
N GLY A 138 -12.83 -4.07 9.80
CA GLY A 138 -11.61 -4.48 9.12
C GLY A 138 -11.41 -3.80 7.77
N ALA A 139 -12.43 -3.78 6.91
CA ALA A 139 -12.36 -3.12 5.61
C ALA A 139 -12.16 -1.60 5.71
N LEU A 140 -12.85 -0.93 6.64
CA LEU A 140 -12.76 0.52 6.85
C LEU A 140 -11.41 0.92 7.45
N ALA A 141 -10.87 0.13 8.38
CA ALA A 141 -9.56 0.35 8.96
C ALA A 141 -8.45 0.33 7.89
N VAL A 142 -8.59 -0.45 6.82
CA VAL A 142 -7.66 -0.39 5.66
C VAL A 142 -7.70 0.96 4.96
N VAL A 143 -8.89 1.54 4.80
CA VAL A 143 -9.05 2.84 4.14
C VAL A 143 -8.38 3.92 4.96
N TYR A 144 -8.62 3.94 6.28
CA TYR A 144 -8.00 4.91 7.17
C TYR A 144 -6.48 4.76 7.24
N ASP A 145 -6.00 3.54 7.42
CA ASP A 145 -4.57 3.20 7.38
C ASP A 145 -3.92 3.70 6.07
N SER A 146 -4.52 3.39 4.92
CA SER A 146 -3.98 3.81 3.62
C SER A 146 -3.97 5.32 3.42
N VAL A 147 -5.03 6.02 3.86
CA VAL A 147 -5.10 7.49 3.73
C VAL A 147 -4.04 8.16 4.60
N VAL A 148 -3.90 7.75 5.87
CA VAL A 148 -2.88 8.35 6.74
C VAL A 148 -1.48 7.98 6.26
N PHE A 149 -1.21 6.71 5.93
CA PHE A 149 0.12 6.27 5.48
C PHE A 149 0.58 6.98 4.21
N MET A 150 -0.30 7.11 3.22
CA MET A 150 0.02 7.80 1.97
C MET A 150 0.07 9.33 2.15
N GLY A 151 -0.77 9.90 3.01
CA GLY A 151 -0.71 11.32 3.39
C GLY A 151 0.64 11.67 4.01
N VAL A 152 1.08 10.88 4.99
CA VAL A 152 2.41 11.02 5.61
C VAL A 152 3.52 10.86 4.58
N GLY A 153 3.35 9.97 3.59
CA GLY A 153 4.34 9.83 2.51
C GLY A 153 4.49 11.09 1.66
N VAL A 154 3.39 11.79 1.37
CA VAL A 154 3.42 13.06 0.62
C VAL A 154 4.13 14.12 1.46
N GLU A 155 3.80 14.21 2.73
CA GLU A 155 4.43 15.14 3.68
C GLU A 155 5.92 14.88 3.85
N VAL A 156 6.34 13.62 4.01
CA VAL A 156 7.76 13.23 4.06
C VAL A 156 8.45 13.61 2.76
N SER A 157 7.81 13.41 1.61
CA SER A 157 8.37 13.78 0.31
C SER A 157 8.58 15.29 0.18
N VAL A 158 7.63 16.10 0.69
CA VAL A 158 7.71 17.56 0.70
C VAL A 158 8.74 18.05 1.73
N ALA A 159 8.71 17.52 2.95
CA ALA A 159 9.64 17.88 4.03
C ALA A 159 11.09 17.60 3.64
N LEU A 160 11.32 16.53 2.87
CA LEU A 160 12.65 16.12 2.42
C LEU A 160 12.98 16.57 0.99
N LEU A 161 12.15 17.41 0.37
CA LEU A 161 12.32 17.83 -1.04
C LEU A 161 13.68 18.51 -1.28
N ALA A 162 14.14 19.33 -0.33
CA ALA A 162 15.44 20.00 -0.42
C ALA A 162 16.62 19.00 -0.49
N PHE A 163 16.47 17.79 0.06
CA PHE A 163 17.47 16.72 -0.01
C PHE A 163 17.33 15.87 -1.27
N LEU A 164 16.17 15.91 -1.93
CA LEU A 164 15.88 15.14 -3.14
C LEU A 164 16.39 15.85 -4.41
N ILE A 165 16.38 17.19 -4.40
CA ILE A 165 16.86 18.00 -5.53
C ILE A 165 18.39 17.96 -5.52
N PRO A 166 19.04 17.42 -6.57
CA PRO A 166 20.49 17.36 -6.62
C PRO A 166 21.09 18.77 -6.77
N LYS A 167 22.29 18.95 -6.21
CA LYS A 167 23.06 20.20 -6.35
C LYS A 167 23.42 20.49 -7.81
N ASP A 168 23.63 19.44 -8.60
CA ASP A 168 23.83 19.50 -10.04
C ASP A 168 22.46 19.53 -10.74
N LEU A 169 21.92 20.73 -10.96
CA LEU A 169 20.58 20.94 -11.51
C LEU A 169 20.44 20.44 -12.95
N GLU A 170 21.54 20.25 -13.70
CA GLU A 170 21.48 19.74 -15.08
C GLU A 170 20.88 18.32 -15.13
N LYS A 171 21.17 17.52 -14.10
CA LYS A 171 20.65 16.15 -13.94
C LYS A 171 19.26 16.09 -13.33
N ALA A 172 18.76 17.20 -12.79
CA ALA A 172 17.45 17.23 -12.17
C ALA A 172 16.33 17.11 -13.24
N PRO A 173 15.21 16.45 -12.92
CA PRO A 173 14.00 16.51 -13.73
C PRO A 173 13.56 17.96 -14.02
N LYS A 174 12.95 18.22 -15.18
CA LYS A 174 12.53 19.57 -15.61
C LYS A 174 11.73 20.31 -14.54
N LEU A 175 10.83 19.61 -13.83
CA LEU A 175 10.00 20.22 -12.79
C LEU A 175 10.84 20.72 -11.61
N PHE A 176 11.89 19.98 -11.22
CA PHE A 176 12.79 20.39 -10.14
C PHE A 176 13.68 21.55 -10.57
N ARG A 177 14.11 21.60 -11.83
CA ARG A 177 14.82 22.76 -12.39
C ARG A 177 13.97 24.03 -12.35
N LEU A 178 12.75 23.95 -12.87
CA LEU A 178 11.81 25.09 -12.84
C LEU A 178 11.54 25.58 -11.40
N PHE A 179 11.44 24.66 -10.44
CA PHE A 179 11.30 25.02 -9.04
C PHE A 179 12.58 25.68 -8.51
N ALA A 180 13.75 25.09 -8.74
CA ALA A 180 15.03 25.58 -8.26
C ALA A 180 15.49 26.90 -8.92
N GLU A 181 15.01 27.21 -10.13
CA GLU A 181 15.26 28.49 -10.81
C GLU A 181 14.33 29.61 -10.31
N HIS A 182 13.18 29.27 -9.73
CA HIS A 182 12.25 30.25 -9.20
C HIS A 182 12.79 30.85 -7.89
N PRO A 183 12.68 32.17 -7.64
CA PRO A 183 13.23 32.81 -6.44
C PRO A 183 12.76 32.16 -5.12
N TRP A 184 11.50 31.76 -5.09
CA TRP A 184 10.92 31.08 -3.93
C TRP A 184 11.50 29.66 -3.73
N GLY A 185 11.81 28.95 -4.80
CA GLY A 185 12.42 27.62 -4.71
C GLY A 185 13.88 27.67 -4.29
N GLN A 186 14.64 28.67 -4.76
CA GLN A 186 16.00 28.92 -4.26
C GLN A 186 16.00 29.18 -2.75
N TRP A 187 15.13 30.08 -2.29
CA TRP A 187 15.02 30.38 -0.87
C TRP A 187 14.68 29.14 -0.02
N VAL A 188 13.81 28.27 -0.52
CA VAL A 188 13.47 26.98 0.13
C VAL A 188 14.66 26.02 0.15
N LEU A 189 15.44 25.94 -0.94
CA LEU A 189 16.63 25.10 -1.02
C LEU A 189 17.75 25.59 -0.08
N ASP A 190 17.89 26.91 0.08
CA ASP A 190 18.84 27.54 1.00
C ASP A 190 18.47 27.34 2.48
N HIS A 191 17.18 27.15 2.77
CA HIS A 191 16.64 26.97 4.11
C HIS A 191 15.90 25.62 4.25
N PRO A 192 16.62 24.48 4.21
CA PRO A 192 16.00 23.16 4.15
C PRO A 192 15.10 22.83 5.34
N ILE A 193 15.23 23.54 6.47
CA ILE A 193 14.40 23.35 7.66
C ILE A 193 12.99 23.94 7.53
N VAL A 194 12.78 24.87 6.58
CA VAL A 194 11.47 25.52 6.37
C VAL A 194 10.43 24.51 5.91
N LEU A 195 10.82 23.56 5.04
CA LEU A 195 9.91 22.55 4.53
C LEU A 195 9.39 21.62 5.65
N PRO A 196 10.23 20.97 6.47
CA PRO A 196 9.76 20.21 7.64
C PRO A 196 8.87 21.02 8.60
N ILE A 197 9.22 22.28 8.88
CA ILE A 197 8.43 23.13 9.78
C ILE A 197 7.06 23.43 9.15
N SER A 198 7.02 23.81 7.87
CA SER A 198 5.76 24.09 7.18
C SER A 198 4.87 22.84 7.10
N VAL A 199 5.46 21.67 6.86
CA VAL A 199 4.75 20.39 6.88
C VAL A 199 4.18 20.12 8.26
N LEU A 200 4.97 20.30 9.33
CA LEU A 200 4.48 20.13 10.71
C LEU A 200 3.28 21.04 11.02
N ILE A 201 3.33 22.30 10.59
CA ILE A 201 2.20 23.25 10.74
C ILE A 201 0.98 22.75 9.96
N VAL A 202 1.15 22.32 8.71
CA VAL A 202 0.07 21.79 7.86
C VAL A 202 -0.53 20.51 8.46
N VAL A 203 0.28 19.61 9.01
CA VAL A 203 -0.19 18.40 9.69
C VAL A 203 -1.11 18.78 10.84
N VAL A 204 -0.61 19.62 11.77
CA VAL A 204 -1.38 20.03 12.96
C VAL A 204 -2.68 20.75 12.56
N ALA A 205 -2.61 21.63 11.56
CA ALA A 205 -3.77 22.36 11.04
C ALA A 205 -4.77 21.45 10.30
N SER A 206 -4.31 20.36 9.67
CA SER A 206 -5.14 19.45 8.90
C SER A 206 -5.78 18.33 9.73
N LEU A 207 -5.31 18.05 10.97
CA LEU A 207 -5.89 17.02 11.84
C LEU A 207 -7.43 17.11 11.97
N PRO A 208 -8.05 18.29 12.17
CA PRO A 208 -9.51 18.40 12.24
C PRO A 208 -10.18 18.09 10.89
N VAL A 209 -9.55 18.46 9.78
CA VAL A 209 -10.07 18.24 8.41
C VAL A 209 -10.03 16.75 8.08
N VAL A 210 -8.92 16.07 8.39
CA VAL A 210 -8.79 14.61 8.21
C VAL A 210 -9.84 13.87 9.05
N GLY A 211 -10.04 14.29 10.30
CA GLY A 211 -11.10 13.73 11.15
C GLY A 211 -12.50 13.88 10.55
N ARG A 212 -12.81 15.04 9.94
CA ARG A 212 -14.09 15.26 9.22
C ARG A 212 -14.20 14.39 7.98
N LEU A 213 -13.14 14.23 7.21
CA LEU A 213 -13.11 13.33 6.05
C LEU A 213 -13.38 11.89 6.46
N PHE A 214 -12.78 11.43 7.56
CA PHE A 214 -13.02 10.10 8.10
C PHE A 214 -14.45 9.92 8.56
N ALA A 215 -15.03 10.91 9.26
CA ALA A 215 -16.44 10.88 9.62
C ALA A 215 -17.36 10.82 8.39
N PHE A 216 -17.06 11.56 7.31
CA PHE A 216 -17.80 11.52 6.06
C PHE A 216 -17.74 10.13 5.39
N VAL A 217 -16.54 9.54 5.32
CA VAL A 217 -16.35 8.19 4.75
C VAL A 217 -17.07 7.13 5.60
N ALA A 218 -16.99 7.22 6.93
CA ALA A 218 -17.71 6.35 7.84
C ALA A 218 -19.22 6.43 7.60
N ALA A 219 -19.79 7.64 7.54
CA ALA A 219 -21.22 7.86 7.38
C ALA A 219 -21.74 7.29 6.04
N LYS A 220 -20.95 7.39 4.97
CA LYS A 220 -21.32 6.85 3.65
C LYS A 220 -21.27 5.31 3.59
N LEU A 221 -20.52 4.69 4.49
CA LEU A 221 -20.33 3.24 4.57
C LEU A 221 -21.12 2.59 5.72
N ALA A 222 -21.69 3.38 6.62
CA ALA A 222 -22.60 2.94 7.67
C ALA A 222 -23.95 2.50 7.06
N PRO A 223 -24.52 1.36 7.47
CA PRO A 223 -25.88 0.99 7.08
C PRO A 223 -26.90 1.99 7.65
N VAL A 224 -28.02 2.15 6.94
CA VAL A 224 -29.26 2.64 7.55
C VAL A 224 -29.71 1.56 8.55
N GLY A 225 -29.28 1.67 9.81
CA GLY A 225 -29.53 0.67 10.85
C GLY A 225 -28.34 0.46 11.81
N ASP A 226 -28.28 1.33 12.82
CA ASP A 226 -27.85 1.08 14.20
C ASP A 226 -26.42 0.63 14.57
N ASP A 227 -25.45 0.59 13.66
CA ASP A 227 -24.05 0.31 14.06
C ASP A 227 -23.30 1.60 14.49
N GLN A 228 -23.80 2.28 15.52
CA GLN A 228 -23.20 3.52 16.07
C GLN A 228 -21.73 3.32 16.50
N THR A 229 -21.33 2.08 16.79
CA THR A 229 -19.96 1.74 17.18
C THR A 229 -18.95 1.85 16.03
N LEU A 230 -19.35 1.63 14.76
CA LEU A 230 -18.51 1.92 13.59
C LEU A 230 -18.33 3.43 13.35
N THR A 231 -19.22 4.24 13.92
CA THR A 231 -19.15 5.71 13.89
C THR A 231 -18.38 6.30 15.07
N ARG A 232 -17.87 5.46 16.00
CA ARG A 232 -17.00 5.93 17.07
C ARG A 232 -15.80 6.62 16.44
N ARG A 233 -15.73 7.94 16.65
CA ARG A 233 -14.84 8.82 15.90
C ARG A 233 -13.39 8.41 16.13
N ILE A 234 -12.66 8.22 15.05
CA ILE A 234 -11.20 8.27 15.11
C ILE A 234 -10.85 9.67 15.58
N ASP A 235 -10.31 9.74 16.79
CA ASP A 235 -9.90 10.95 17.46
C ASP A 235 -8.58 11.49 16.88
N ALA A 236 -8.40 12.81 16.98
CA ALA A 236 -7.21 13.48 16.48
C ALA A 236 -5.91 12.93 17.10
N SER A 237 -5.98 12.40 18.33
CA SER A 237 -4.83 11.73 18.97
C SER A 237 -4.40 10.47 18.23
N LEU A 238 -5.33 9.62 17.80
CA LEU A 238 -4.97 8.41 17.04
C LEU A 238 -4.36 8.81 15.68
N ILE A 239 -4.97 9.79 15.00
CA ILE A 239 -4.43 10.32 13.74
C ILE A 239 -2.99 10.84 13.95
N GLY A 240 -2.76 11.66 14.98
CA GLY A 240 -1.44 12.19 15.32
C GLY A 240 -0.42 11.10 15.65
N GLN A 241 -0.81 10.04 16.38
CA GLN A 241 0.04 8.87 16.58
C GLN A 241 0.38 8.18 15.26
N GLY A 242 -0.60 8.05 14.36
CA GLY A 242 -0.41 7.56 12.99
C GLY A 242 0.65 8.35 12.21
N PHE A 243 0.58 9.68 12.25
CA PHE A 243 1.60 10.56 11.65
C PHE A 243 3.00 10.22 12.19
N LEU A 244 3.17 10.20 13.50
CA LEU A 244 4.48 9.94 14.13
C LEU A 244 5.06 8.57 13.75
N VAL A 245 4.25 7.51 13.88
CA VAL A 245 4.74 6.15 13.60
C VAL A 245 4.98 5.90 12.12
N PHE A 246 4.22 6.55 11.23
CA PHE A 246 4.41 6.44 9.79
C PHE A 246 5.58 7.27 9.28
N SER A 247 5.88 8.42 9.88
CA SER A 247 7.12 9.14 9.57
C SER A 247 8.33 8.22 9.84
N ALA A 248 8.36 7.55 10.98
CA ALA A 248 9.40 6.56 11.28
C ALA A 248 9.39 5.38 10.29
N ALA A 249 8.21 4.87 9.91
CA ALA A 249 8.07 3.80 8.92
C ALA A 249 8.67 4.18 7.56
N TRP A 250 8.48 5.42 7.10
CA TRP A 250 9.05 5.90 5.84
C TRP A 250 10.58 5.92 5.88
N PHE A 251 11.21 6.30 7.00
CA PHE A 251 12.67 6.18 7.16
C PHE A 251 13.15 4.73 7.10
N VAL A 252 12.39 3.78 7.68
CA VAL A 252 12.71 2.35 7.56
C VAL A 252 12.58 1.87 6.11
N HIS A 253 11.59 2.36 5.36
CA HIS A 253 11.52 2.12 3.91
C HIS A 253 12.67 2.79 3.14
N GLY A 254 13.14 3.95 3.58
CA GLY A 254 14.34 4.61 3.07
C GLY A 254 15.59 3.76 3.29
N LEU A 255 15.74 3.15 4.47
CA LEU A 255 16.81 2.18 4.77
C LEU A 255 16.70 0.92 3.90
N SER A 256 15.48 0.43 3.63
CA SER A 256 15.26 -0.68 2.69
C SER A 256 15.72 -0.31 1.28
N LEU A 257 15.40 0.88 0.78
CA LEU A 257 15.91 1.36 -0.51
C LEU A 257 17.44 1.51 -0.49
N TRP A 258 18.02 2.10 0.56
CA TRP A 258 19.46 2.21 0.73
C TRP A 258 20.16 0.84 0.65
N ALA A 259 19.61 -0.17 1.32
CA ALA A 259 20.12 -1.54 1.24
C ALA A 259 20.00 -2.12 -0.18
N VAL A 260 18.93 -1.82 -0.93
CA VAL A 260 18.85 -2.19 -2.36
C VAL A 260 19.93 -1.51 -3.18
N LEU A 261 20.18 -0.21 -2.97
CA LEU A 261 21.22 0.55 -3.68
C LEU A 261 22.60 -0.07 -3.44
N ARG A 262 22.93 -0.41 -2.18
CA ARG A 262 24.14 -1.18 -1.85
C ARG A 262 24.16 -2.57 -2.48
N GLY A 263 23.00 -3.21 -2.54
CA GLY A 263 22.79 -4.52 -3.16
C GLY A 263 23.03 -4.54 -4.67
N VAL A 264 22.89 -3.41 -5.37
CA VAL A 264 23.21 -3.26 -6.80
C VAL A 264 24.54 -2.55 -7.05
N GLY A 265 25.40 -2.48 -6.02
CA GLY A 265 26.75 -1.91 -6.12
C GLY A 265 26.80 -0.38 -6.24
N ALA A 266 25.72 0.33 -5.92
CA ALA A 266 25.72 1.79 -5.94
C ALA A 266 26.47 2.38 -4.74
N ASN A 267 27.15 3.52 -4.95
CA ASN A 267 27.86 4.23 -3.89
C ASN A 267 26.89 5.13 -3.12
N ALA A 268 25.94 4.51 -2.42
CA ALA A 268 24.93 5.19 -1.62
C ALA A 268 25.36 5.30 -0.16
N ALA A 269 25.66 6.51 0.31
CA ALA A 269 26.03 6.75 1.69
C ALA A 269 24.80 6.69 2.61
N LEU A 270 25.00 6.17 3.84
CA LEU A 270 23.94 6.14 4.84
C LEU A 270 23.59 7.56 5.37
N SER A 271 24.54 8.50 5.29
CA SER A 271 24.31 9.92 5.60
C SER A 271 23.21 10.55 4.74
N ASP A 272 23.00 10.02 3.54
CA ASP A 272 21.99 10.49 2.59
C ASP A 272 20.62 9.82 2.83
N LEU A 273 20.40 9.23 4.01
CA LEU A 273 19.13 8.61 4.37
C LEU A 273 17.90 9.51 4.15
N PRO A 274 17.94 10.83 4.42
CA PRO A 274 16.83 11.72 4.05
C PRO A 274 16.51 11.67 2.54
N THR A 275 17.53 11.67 1.70
CA THR A 275 17.40 11.54 0.24
C THR A 275 16.80 10.19 -0.14
N TRP A 276 17.29 9.08 0.43
CA TRP A 276 16.73 7.74 0.13
C TRP A 276 15.28 7.61 0.60
N THR A 277 14.94 8.23 1.73
CA THR A 277 13.57 8.28 2.25
C THR A 277 12.65 9.06 1.30
N ALA A 278 13.10 10.21 0.79
CA ALA A 278 12.36 10.97 -0.22
C ALA A 278 12.21 10.20 -1.55
N CYS A 279 13.30 9.55 -2.00
CA CYS A 279 13.34 8.72 -3.20
C CYS A 279 12.37 7.54 -3.15
N ILE A 280 12.04 7.00 -1.97
CA ILE A 280 11.02 5.96 -1.83
C ILE A 280 9.61 6.52 -1.61
N ALA A 281 9.47 7.59 -0.82
CA ALA A 281 8.17 8.15 -0.45
C ALA A 281 7.46 8.79 -1.65
N LEU A 282 8.18 9.56 -2.47
CA LEU A 282 7.59 10.27 -3.60
C LEU A 282 7.02 9.31 -4.67
N PRO A 283 7.77 8.32 -5.19
CA PRO A 283 7.22 7.40 -6.18
C PRO A 283 6.12 6.50 -5.63
N MET A 284 6.21 6.08 -4.36
CA MET A 284 5.18 5.26 -3.71
C MET A 284 3.85 5.99 -3.62
N THR A 285 3.87 7.26 -3.20
CA THR A 285 2.67 8.08 -3.10
C THR A 285 2.13 8.47 -4.46
N ALA A 286 3.00 8.86 -5.41
CA ALA A 286 2.60 9.12 -6.79
C ALA A 286 1.93 7.90 -7.45
N GLY A 287 2.50 6.70 -7.27
CA GLY A 287 1.91 5.45 -7.76
C GLY A 287 0.57 5.12 -7.11
N PHE A 288 0.38 5.45 -5.83
CA PHE A 288 -0.91 5.27 -5.15
C PHE A 288 -2.01 6.20 -5.71
N ILE A 289 -1.65 7.46 -5.97
CA ILE A 289 -2.52 8.50 -6.56
C ILE A 289 -2.90 8.16 -8.00
N ALA A 290 -2.02 7.49 -8.75
CA ALA A 290 -2.29 7.03 -10.12
C ALA A 290 -3.38 5.93 -10.17
N LEU A 291 -4.65 6.33 -10.08
CA LEU A 291 -5.80 5.41 -10.00
C LEU A 291 -5.95 4.47 -11.21
N PHE A 292 -5.40 4.85 -12.36
CA PHE A 292 -5.42 4.07 -13.60
C PHE A 292 -4.41 2.92 -13.62
N ALA A 293 -3.40 2.94 -12.73
CA ALA A 293 -2.34 1.94 -12.66
C ALA A 293 -2.54 1.00 -11.45
N PRO A 294 -2.91 -0.28 -11.65
CA PRO A 294 -2.99 -1.26 -10.56
C PRO A 294 -1.65 -1.35 -9.82
N GLY A 295 -1.67 -1.19 -8.49
CA GLY A 295 -0.46 -1.22 -7.67
C GLY A 295 0.55 -0.10 -7.95
N GLY A 296 0.15 0.97 -8.66
CA GLY A 296 1.03 2.09 -9.05
C GLY A 296 2.06 1.74 -10.12
N VAL A 297 1.87 0.60 -10.78
CA VAL A 297 2.80 0.04 -11.74
C VAL A 297 3.09 1.00 -12.89
N GLY A 298 4.37 1.11 -13.25
CA GLY A 298 4.87 1.97 -14.32
C GLY A 298 5.08 3.40 -13.85
N VAL A 299 4.12 3.98 -13.13
CA VAL A 299 4.24 5.33 -12.54
C VAL A 299 5.28 5.31 -11.42
N ARG A 300 5.12 4.43 -10.44
CA ARG A 300 6.06 4.32 -9.32
C ARG A 300 7.47 4.02 -9.80
N GLU A 301 7.64 3.03 -10.66
CA GLU A 301 8.95 2.63 -11.15
C GLU A 301 9.58 3.72 -12.01
N GLY A 302 8.79 4.37 -12.88
CA GLY A 302 9.27 5.47 -13.70
C GLY A 302 9.75 6.65 -12.86
N VAL A 303 8.94 7.11 -11.89
CA VAL A 303 9.32 8.21 -11.00
C VAL A 303 10.55 7.83 -10.16
N LEU A 304 10.61 6.61 -9.62
CA LEU A 304 11.76 6.12 -8.84
C LEU A 304 13.06 6.13 -9.66
N ILE A 305 13.01 5.66 -10.90
CA ILE A 305 14.17 5.63 -11.80
C ILE A 305 14.66 7.06 -12.08
N GLU A 306 13.76 7.98 -12.40
CA GLU A 306 14.12 9.36 -12.73
C GLU A 306 14.71 10.12 -11.53
N VAL A 307 14.13 9.95 -10.33
CA VAL A 307 14.70 10.60 -9.14
C VAL A 307 16.03 9.99 -8.73
N LEU A 308 16.23 8.68 -8.91
CA LEU A 308 17.49 8.00 -8.59
C LEU A 308 18.62 8.36 -9.54
N LYS A 309 18.36 8.46 -10.85
CA LYS A 309 19.35 8.92 -11.85
C LYS A 309 19.90 10.31 -11.55
N ALA A 310 19.09 11.14 -10.91
CA ALA A 310 19.47 12.49 -10.53
C ALA A 310 20.39 12.52 -9.31
N GLN A 311 20.50 11.43 -8.54
CA GLN A 311 21.27 11.41 -7.30
C GLN A 311 22.77 11.16 -7.55
N PRO A 312 23.65 11.76 -6.75
CA PRO A 312 25.09 11.51 -6.83
C PRO A 312 25.39 10.05 -6.49
N GLY A 313 26.38 9.47 -7.19
CA GLY A 313 26.84 8.11 -6.93
C GLY A 313 25.94 6.99 -7.47
N ILE A 314 24.87 7.33 -8.21
CA ILE A 314 23.96 6.37 -8.83
C ILE A 314 24.08 6.44 -10.36
N ASP A 315 24.57 5.36 -10.97
CA ASP A 315 24.59 5.22 -12.44
C ASP A 315 23.16 4.94 -12.98
N PRO A 316 22.80 5.39 -14.21
CA PRO A 316 21.49 5.08 -14.79
C PRO A 316 21.13 3.60 -14.83
N ARG A 317 22.10 2.69 -15.00
CA ARG A 317 21.88 1.24 -14.95
C ARG A 317 21.55 0.79 -13.53
N GLN A 318 22.23 1.35 -12.53
CA GLN A 318 21.97 1.08 -11.11
C GLN A 318 20.60 1.60 -10.67
N ALA A 319 20.17 2.78 -11.14
CA ALA A 319 18.83 3.32 -10.86
C ALA A 319 17.73 2.37 -11.36
N VAL A 320 17.88 1.86 -12.59
CA VAL A 320 16.95 0.89 -13.18
C VAL A 320 17.00 -0.44 -12.41
N ALA A 321 18.19 -0.97 -12.15
CA ALA A 321 18.38 -2.21 -11.39
C ALA A 321 17.78 -2.10 -9.99
N ALA A 322 18.01 -1.00 -9.27
CA ALA A 322 17.49 -0.76 -7.94
C ALA A 322 15.96 -0.70 -7.92
N ALA A 323 15.34 -0.01 -8.88
CA ALA A 323 13.88 0.07 -8.97
C ALA A 323 13.23 -1.32 -9.14
N PHE A 324 13.82 -2.17 -9.98
CA PHE A 324 13.35 -3.55 -10.16
C PHE A 324 13.69 -4.46 -8.98
N ALA A 325 14.89 -4.37 -8.44
CA ALA A 325 15.34 -5.15 -7.28
C ALA A 325 14.47 -4.85 -6.06
N LEU A 326 14.18 -3.57 -5.79
CA LEU A 326 13.27 -3.17 -4.72
C LEU A 326 11.87 -3.80 -4.88
N ARG A 327 11.37 -3.86 -6.13
CA ARG A 327 10.06 -4.46 -6.41
C ARG A 327 10.07 -5.96 -6.18
N LEU A 328 11.09 -6.64 -6.68
CA LEU A 328 11.26 -8.08 -6.54
C LEU A 328 11.43 -8.46 -5.07
N VAL A 329 12.35 -7.80 -4.35
CA VAL A 329 12.59 -8.01 -2.91
C VAL A 329 11.32 -7.76 -2.12
N GLY A 330 10.60 -6.66 -2.38
CA GLY A 330 9.34 -6.36 -1.71
C GLY A 330 8.27 -7.43 -1.93
N LEU A 331 8.08 -7.89 -3.18
CA LEU A 331 7.12 -8.95 -3.50
C LEU A 331 7.49 -10.29 -2.85
N LEU A 332 8.75 -10.70 -2.97
CA LEU A 332 9.24 -11.95 -2.36
C LEU A 332 9.09 -11.91 -0.84
N THR A 333 9.42 -10.79 -0.22
CA THR A 333 9.24 -10.58 1.21
C THR A 333 7.78 -10.70 1.61
N GLU A 334 6.86 -10.06 0.87
CA GLU A 334 5.42 -10.14 1.17
C GLU A 334 4.88 -11.55 1.04
N VAL A 335 5.26 -12.27 -0.01
CA VAL A 335 4.86 -13.66 -0.20
C VAL A 335 5.42 -14.52 0.93
N LEU A 336 6.71 -14.40 1.24
CA LEU A 336 7.36 -15.17 2.30
C LEU A 336 6.70 -14.92 3.66
N VAL A 337 6.57 -13.65 4.05
CA VAL A 337 5.95 -13.28 5.33
C VAL A 337 4.48 -13.70 5.37
N ALA A 338 3.72 -13.52 4.28
CA ALA A 338 2.33 -13.97 4.22
C ALA A 338 2.21 -15.48 4.35
N VAL A 339 3.07 -16.27 3.69
CA VAL A 339 3.10 -17.74 3.79
C VAL A 339 3.43 -18.16 5.23
N VAL A 340 4.50 -17.60 5.81
CA VAL A 340 4.92 -17.90 7.19
C VAL A 340 3.80 -17.57 8.18
N LEU A 341 3.15 -16.42 8.07
CA LEU A 341 2.06 -16.03 8.98
C LEU A 341 0.77 -16.83 8.70
N TYR A 342 0.48 -17.18 7.45
CA TYR A 342 -0.73 -17.90 7.10
C TYR A 342 -0.72 -19.35 7.59
N TYR A 343 0.40 -20.06 7.38
CA TYR A 343 0.55 -21.45 7.79
C TYR A 343 1.09 -21.59 9.21
N GLY A 344 2.03 -20.74 9.63
CA GLY A 344 2.66 -20.81 10.95
C GLY A 344 1.81 -20.26 12.09
N LEU A 345 0.82 -19.40 11.81
CA LEU A 345 -0.08 -18.82 12.81
C LEU A 345 -1.56 -19.12 12.52
N ALA A 346 -1.86 -20.29 11.97
CA ALA A 346 -3.24 -20.73 11.80
C ALA A 346 -4.00 -20.68 13.15
N PRO A 347 -5.28 -20.26 13.17
CA PRO A 347 -6.03 -20.16 14.41
C PRO A 347 -6.18 -21.57 14.98
N ARG A 348 -5.87 -21.75 16.27
CA ARG A 348 -6.20 -23.02 16.93
C ARG A 348 -7.73 -23.14 16.90
N PRO A 349 -8.30 -24.29 16.49
CA PRO A 349 -9.73 -24.51 16.65
C PRO A 349 -10.08 -24.37 18.13
N ASP A 350 -11.13 -23.60 18.44
CA ASP A 350 -11.62 -23.44 19.80
C ASP A 350 -11.94 -24.81 20.41
N ARG A 351 -11.12 -25.24 21.38
CA ARG A 351 -11.49 -26.29 22.33
C ARG A 351 -12.47 -25.67 23.34
N GLY A 352 -13.73 -25.49 22.97
CA GLY A 352 -14.69 -24.85 23.87
C GLY A 352 -16.17 -25.11 23.61
N ALA A 353 -16.56 -25.71 22.48
CA ALA A 353 -17.98 -25.89 22.15
C ALA A 353 -18.56 -27.29 22.50
N ASN A 354 -17.83 -28.14 23.22
CA ASN A 354 -18.31 -29.46 23.66
C ASN A 354 -18.25 -29.58 25.20
N VAL A 355 -18.95 -28.72 25.93
CA VAL A 355 -19.36 -29.00 27.32
C VAL A 355 -20.72 -28.37 27.57
N SER A 356 -21.79 -29.03 27.14
CA SER A 356 -23.13 -28.97 27.76
C SER A 356 -24.13 -29.77 26.92
N SER A 357 -23.91 -31.08 26.84
CA SER A 357 -24.96 -32.04 26.47
C SER A 357 -24.82 -33.29 27.33
N GLU A 358 -24.83 -33.09 28.64
CA GLU A 358 -25.04 -34.12 29.64
C GLU A 358 -25.41 -33.38 30.94
N VAL A 359 -26.71 -33.25 31.17
CA VAL A 359 -27.48 -33.62 32.39
C VAL A 359 -28.95 -33.33 32.08
#